data_AF-A0A7W1D1W4-F1
#
_entry.id   AF-A0A7W1D1W4-F1
#
_cell.length_a   1.000
_cell.length_b   1.000
_cell.length_c   1.000
_cell.angle_alpha   90.00
_cell.angle_beta   90.00
_cell.angle_gamma   90.00
#
_symmetry.space_group_name_H-M   'P 1'
#
loop_
_entity.id
_entity.type
_entity.pdbx_description
1 polymer ?
#
loop_
_entity_poly.entity_id
_entity_poly.type
_entity_poly.pdbx_seq_one_letter_code
_entity_poly.pdbx_strand_id
1 'polypeptide(L)' 'MEVKVHSVPDPPELGTRDGLAYALFLPEETPSAGILILHGAGGAKESHFGFARAARAQGLAALAYDARGHG' A
#
# COMPACT_ATOMS: atom_id res chain seq x y z
N MET A 1 -9.54 -12.88 -31.45
CA MET A 1 -9.00 -11.98 -30.42
C MET A 1 -8.65 -12.84 -29.22
N GLU A 2 -7.39 -12.83 -28.77
CA GLU A 2 -6.95 -13.58 -27.59
C GLU A 2 -7.13 -12.69 -26.36
N VAL A 3 -7.88 -13.16 -25.36
CA VAL A 3 -8.07 -12.45 -24.08
C VAL A 3 -7.00 -12.94 -23.11
N LYS A 4 -6.08 -12.05 -22.72
CA LYS A 4 -5.07 -12.35 -21.70
C LYS A 4 -5.62 -12.01 -20.32
N VAL A 5 -5.78 -13.03 -19.48
CA VAL A 5 -6.24 -12.87 -18.10
C VAL A 5 -5.04 -12.61 -17.20
N HIS A 6 -5.11 -11.53 -16.42
CA HIS A 6 -4.13 -11.19 -15.38
C HIS A 6 -4.76 -11.37 -14.00
N SER A 7 -4.02 -11.96 -13.06
CA SER A 7 -4.48 -12.06 -11.68
C SER A 7 -4.57 -10.67 -11.05
N VAL A 8 -5.65 -10.45 -10.30
CA VAL A 8 -5.78 -9.25 -9.47
C VAL A 8 -4.82 -9.42 -8.29
N PRO A 9 -3.94 -8.43 -8.01
CA PRO A 9 -3.10 -8.48 -6.82
C PRO A 9 -3.95 -8.49 -5.55
N ASP A 10 -3.47 -9.18 -4.52
CA ASP A 10 -4.10 -9.13 -3.20
C ASP A 10 -4.29 -7.67 -2.74
N PRO A 11 -5.46 -7.34 -2.18
CA PRO A 11 -5.69 -6.03 -1.62
C PRO A 11 -4.87 -5.84 -0.34
N PRO A 12 -4.46 -4.59 -0.02
CA PRO A 12 -3.97 -4.28 1.33
C PRO A 12 -5.10 -4.38 2.36
N GLU A 13 -4.72 -4.48 3.63
CA GLU A 13 -5.62 -4.10 4.71
C GLU A 13 -5.87 -2.58 4.65
N LEU A 14 -7.13 -2.18 4.72
CA LEU A 14 -7.52 -0.77 4.78
C LEU A 14 -8.06 -0.46 6.17
N GLY A 15 -7.78 0.75 6.65
CA GLY A 15 -8.33 1.19 7.93
C GLY A 15 -8.15 2.68 8.18
N THR A 16 -8.46 3.08 9.40
CA THR A 16 -8.24 4.45 9.89
C THR A 16 -7.67 4.40 11.29
N ARG A 17 -6.68 5.25 11.57
CA ARG A 17 -6.06 5.38 12.89
C ARG A 17 -5.73 6.85 13.16
N ASP A 18 -6.14 7.36 14.33
CA ASP A 18 -5.93 8.75 14.74
C ASP A 18 -6.44 9.80 13.72
N GLY A 19 -7.48 9.42 12.97
CA GLY A 19 -8.09 10.22 11.91
C GLY A 19 -7.34 10.19 10.57
N LEU A 20 -6.38 9.28 10.39
CA LEU A 20 -5.65 9.08 9.15
C LEU A 20 -6.08 7.76 8.49
N ALA A 21 -6.55 7.82 7.25
CA ALA A 21 -6.83 6.63 6.46
C ALA A 21 -5.51 5.96 6.03
N TYR A 22 -5.45 4.64 6.08
CA TYR A 22 -4.25 3.87 5.74
C TYR A 22 -4.54 2.65 4.87
N ALA A 23 -3.49 2.20 4.18
CA ALA A 23 -3.38 0.92 3.51
C ALA A 23 -2.11 0.20 3.97
N LEU A 24 -2.26 -0.98 4.56
CA LEU A 24 -1.20 -1.80 5.10
C LEU A 24 -0.99 -3.05 4.23
N PHE A 25 0.24 -3.24 3.78
CA PHE A 25 0.68 -4.38 2.99
C PHE A 25 1.64 -5.20 3.84
N LEU A 26 1.20 -6.38 4.28
CA LEU A 26 2.02 -7.33 5.03
C LEU A 26 2.48 -8.49 4.12
N PRO A 27 3.75 -8.90 4.17
CA PRO A 27 4.15 -10.19 3.63
C PRO A 27 3.50 -11.32 4.44
N GLU A 28 3.43 -12.52 3.86
CA GLU A 28 2.90 -13.71 4.56
C GLU A 28 3.81 -14.10 5.73
N GLU A 29 5.11 -13.98 5.53
CA GLU A 29 6.14 -14.21 6.54
C GLU A 29 6.35 -13.00 7.45
N THR A 30 7.12 -13.19 8.53
CA THR A 30 7.49 -12.08 9.41
C THR A 30 8.29 -11.01 8.64
N PRO A 31 7.85 -9.75 8.59
CA PRO A 31 8.53 -8.71 7.83
C PRO A 31 9.91 -8.41 8.40
N SER A 32 10.91 -8.27 7.52
CA SER A 32 12.29 -7.97 7.91
C SER A 32 12.48 -6.52 8.37
N ALA A 33 11.63 -5.61 7.89
CA ALA A 33 11.55 -4.21 8.29
C ALA A 33 10.20 -3.60 7.86
N GLY A 34 9.93 -2.38 8.34
CA GLY A 34 8.77 -1.58 7.97
C GLY A 34 9.16 -0.34 7.17
N ILE A 35 8.35 0.01 6.18
CA ILE A 35 8.45 1.27 5.42
C ILE A 35 7.16 2.09 5.55
N LEU A 36 7.31 3.39 5.79
CA LEU A 36 6.22 4.36 5.78
C LEU A 36 6.27 5.15 4.47
N ILE A 37 5.16 5.15 3.74
CA ILE A 37 5.04 5.76 2.41
C ILE A 37 4.17 7.02 2.54
N LEU A 38 4.77 8.17 2.25
CA LEU A 38 4.10 9.46 2.22
C LEU A 38 3.86 9.87 0.77
N HIS A 39 2.63 10.27 0.44
CA HIS A 39 2.34 10.85 -0.86
C HIS A 39 2.81 12.32 -0.93
N GLY A 40 3.02 12.83 -2.15
CA GLY A 40 3.25 14.26 -2.40
C GLY A 40 1.95 15.10 -2.36
N ALA A 41 2.08 16.43 -2.48
CA ALA A 41 0.93 17.33 -2.49
C ALA A 41 -0.09 16.96 -3.59
N GLY A 42 -1.38 16.92 -3.23
CA GLY A 42 -2.46 16.52 -4.15
C GLY A 42 -2.52 15.02 -4.48
N GLY A 43 -1.65 14.20 -3.88
CA GLY A 43 -1.70 12.74 -3.96
C GLY A 43 -2.56 12.10 -2.87
N ALA A 44 -2.68 10.79 -2.96
CA ALA A 44 -3.31 9.93 -1.96
C ALA A 44 -2.49 8.64 -1.76
N LYS A 45 -2.77 7.86 -0.73
CA LYS A 45 -2.13 6.57 -0.45
C LYS A 45 -2.17 5.61 -1.65
N GLU A 46 -3.25 5.61 -2.44
CA GLU A 46 -3.43 4.78 -3.63
C GLU A 46 -2.38 5.05 -4.70
N SER A 47 -1.87 6.29 -4.78
CA SER A 47 -0.87 6.69 -5.76
C SER A 47 0.42 5.88 -5.64
N HIS A 48 0.67 5.23 -4.51
CA HIS A 48 1.92 4.50 -4.23
C HIS A 48 1.72 3.01 -3.96
N PHE A 49 0.54 2.45 -4.26
CA PHE A 49 0.29 1.01 -4.08
C PHE A 49 1.19 0.11 -4.93
N GLY A 50 1.66 0.59 -6.08
CA GLY A 50 2.66 -0.13 -6.88
C GLY A 50 3.96 -0.33 -6.11
N PHE A 51 4.46 0.71 -5.45
CA PHE A 51 5.65 0.65 -4.61
C PHE A 51 5.42 -0.20 -3.35
N ALA A 52 4.27 -0.06 -2.70
CA ALA A 52 3.93 -0.86 -1.51
C ALA A 52 3.87 -2.37 -1.82
N ARG A 53 3.31 -2.76 -2.98
CA ARG A 53 3.33 -4.15 -3.44
C ARG A 53 4.76 -4.64 -3.73
N ALA A 54 5.59 -3.81 -4.35
CA ALA A 54 6.99 -4.17 -4.59
C ALA A 54 7.75 -4.37 -3.27
N ALA A 55 7.52 -3.51 -2.27
CA ALA A 55 8.10 -3.67 -0.93
C ALA A 55 7.63 -4.94 -0.23
N ARG A 56 6.32 -5.25 -0.26
CA ARG A 56 5.78 -6.54 0.24
C ARG A 56 6.46 -7.73 -0.42
N ALA A 57 6.67 -7.69 -1.73
CA ALA A 57 7.36 -8.74 -2.48
C ALA A 57 8.85 -8.90 -2.09
N GLN A 58 9.45 -7.91 -1.45
CA GLN A 58 10.80 -7.97 -0.88
C GLN A 58 10.81 -8.33 0.62
N GLY A 59 9.68 -8.74 1.20
CA GLY A 59 9.57 -9.13 2.60
C GLY A 59 9.48 -7.95 3.57
N LEU A 60 9.11 -6.77 3.10
CA LEU A 60 8.92 -5.57 3.93
C LEU A 60 7.43 -5.36 4.24
N ALA A 61 7.11 -4.93 5.46
CA ALA A 61 5.80 -4.36 5.75
C ALA A 61 5.74 -2.93 5.18
N ALA A 62 4.71 -2.59 4.40
CA ALA A 62 4.56 -1.27 3.83
C ALA A 62 3.24 -0.62 4.26
N LEU A 63 3.32 0.61 4.77
CA LEU A 63 2.16 1.40 5.19
C LEU A 63 2.09 2.69 4.37
N ALA A 64 1.05 2.86 3.56
CA ALA A 64 0.72 4.12 2.91
C ALA A 64 -0.47 4.77 3.63
N TYR A 65 -0.45 6.08 3.85
CA TYR A 65 -1.53 6.79 4.52
C TYR A 65 -1.84 8.13 3.83
N ASP A 66 -3.06 8.62 4.03
CA ASP A 66 -3.46 9.95 3.59
C ASP A 66 -3.12 10.97 4.68
N ALA A 67 -2.30 11.96 4.34
CA ALA A 67 -2.02 13.07 5.24
C ALA A 67 -3.30 13.88 5.51
N ARG A 68 -3.37 14.59 6.64
CA ARG A 68 -4.54 15.41 6.99
C ARG A 68 -4.90 16.36 5.84
N GLY A 69 -6.19 16.41 5.50
CA GLY A 69 -6.71 17.24 4.40
C GLY A 69 -6.49 16.65 3.00
N HIS A 70 -6.07 15.40 2.88
CA HIS A 70 -5.94 14.64 1.64
C HIS A 70 -6.74 13.34 1.71
N GLY A 71 -6.81 12.62 0.59
CA GLY A 71 -7.62 11.41 0.41
C GLY A 71 -8.92 11.70 -0.33
#